data_AF-A0A849X3N5-F1
#
_entry.id   AF-A0A849X3N5-F1
#
_cell.length_a   1.000
_cell.length_b   1.000
_cell.length_c   1.000
_cell.angle_alpha   90.00
_cell.angle_beta   90.00
_cell.angle_gamma   90.00
#
_symmetry.space_group_name_H-M   'P 1'
#
loop_
_entity.id
_entity.type
_entity.pdbx_description
1 polymer ?
#
loop_
_entity_poly.entity_id
_entity_poly.type
_entity_poly.pdbx_seq_one_letter_code
_entity_poly.pdbx_strand_id
1 'polypeptide(L)'
;MLEIPAECAGLRLDQALARLLPEHSRSRLAAWVKQGKVSLNDTAADARRKVWGGERVAIAAVALPEEAAQQPEDIPLTVVYEDGHVLVVNKPAGLVAHPGSGNWQGTLLNALLHHAPQLAGVPRAGIVHRLDKDTSGLLVVAKTLEAQTDLVMGTFSKSFASLGGFVAGKKDIIHYIRHRSRSFMFSAALPPANAATVLECLKIVQEDPGMIDRLWRNARKMKKGFEEIGFDTMGSQTPVIPVLIGDDLKAFMMTKRLYELGVFCTPVVSPAVPKGYALIRTSYMATHEDQDLDYVLDAFAKVGKEFGVLQQ
;
A
#
# COMPACT_ATOMS: atom_id res chain seq x y z
N MET A 1 -6.14 -7.71 -28.15
CA MET A 1 -5.20 -8.36 -29.10
C MET A 1 -4.40 -7.23 -29.74
N LEU A 2 -3.09 -7.36 -29.80
CA LEU A 2 -2.15 -6.32 -30.23
C LEU A 2 -1.27 -6.88 -31.36
N GLU A 3 -0.78 -6.04 -32.24
CA GLU A 3 0.16 -6.43 -33.28
C GLU A 3 1.54 -5.87 -32.94
N ILE A 4 2.60 -6.66 -33.13
CA ILE A 4 3.98 -6.21 -32.90
C ILE A 4 4.40 -5.28 -34.06
N PRO A 5 4.71 -4.01 -33.80
CA PRO A 5 5.21 -3.10 -34.83
C PRO A 5 6.55 -3.57 -35.39
N ALA A 6 6.82 -3.28 -36.66
CA ALA A 6 8.10 -3.60 -37.31
C ALA A 6 9.33 -3.01 -36.58
N GLU A 7 9.14 -1.90 -35.86
CA GLU A 7 10.14 -1.23 -35.01
C GLU A 7 10.62 -2.09 -33.83
N CYS A 8 9.85 -3.11 -33.46
CA CYS A 8 10.22 -4.07 -32.41
C CYS A 8 10.95 -5.31 -32.97
N ALA A 9 11.24 -5.36 -34.27
CA ALA A 9 11.94 -6.49 -34.89
C ALA A 9 13.32 -6.73 -34.25
N GLY A 10 13.63 -8.00 -33.99
CA GLY A 10 14.86 -8.45 -33.35
C GLY A 10 14.86 -8.36 -31.83
N LEU A 11 13.87 -7.71 -31.20
CA LEU A 11 13.72 -7.67 -29.75
C LEU A 11 13.25 -9.02 -29.21
N ARG A 12 13.53 -9.25 -27.93
CA ARG A 12 12.88 -10.32 -27.17
C ARG A 12 11.41 -9.97 -26.89
N LEU A 13 10.56 -10.97 -26.76
CA LEU A 13 9.15 -10.80 -26.49
C LEU A 13 8.90 -9.97 -25.22
N ASP A 14 9.67 -10.19 -24.15
CA ASP A 14 9.57 -9.37 -22.94
C ASP A 14 9.89 -7.88 -23.17
N GLN A 15 10.90 -7.58 -23.99
CA GLN A 15 11.27 -6.22 -24.37
C GLN A 15 10.22 -5.57 -25.28
N ALA A 16 9.69 -6.33 -26.24
CA ALA A 16 8.62 -5.86 -27.12
C ALA A 16 7.34 -5.57 -26.33
N LEU A 17 6.93 -6.48 -25.42
CA LEU A 17 5.78 -6.27 -24.54
C LEU A 17 5.96 -5.05 -23.64
N ALA A 18 7.15 -4.83 -23.08
CA ALA A 18 7.42 -3.67 -22.24
C ALA A 18 7.33 -2.33 -23.00
N ARG A 19 7.56 -2.33 -24.32
CA ARG A 19 7.34 -1.16 -25.17
C ARG A 19 5.87 -0.97 -25.53
N LEU A 20 5.18 -2.07 -25.81
CA LEU A 20 3.78 -2.05 -26.26
C LEU A 20 2.78 -1.81 -25.13
N LEU A 21 3.14 -2.17 -23.89
CA LEU A 21 2.31 -2.07 -22.69
C LEU A 21 3.06 -1.33 -21.57
N PRO A 22 3.39 -0.04 -21.75
CA PRO A 22 4.16 0.73 -20.78
C PRO A 22 3.44 0.89 -19.42
N GLU A 23 2.13 0.72 -19.38
CA GLU A 23 1.29 0.73 -18.17
C GLU A 23 1.47 -0.52 -17.28
N HIS A 24 2.24 -1.51 -17.73
CA HIS A 24 2.52 -2.73 -16.99
C HIS A 24 4.01 -2.88 -16.70
N SER A 25 4.35 -3.20 -15.46
CA SER A 25 5.76 -3.40 -15.08
C SER A 25 6.36 -4.61 -15.80
N ARG A 26 7.66 -4.55 -16.08
CA ARG A 26 8.40 -5.64 -16.75
C ARG A 26 8.29 -6.97 -15.99
N SER A 27 8.29 -6.92 -14.66
CA SER A 27 8.10 -8.08 -13.79
C SER A 27 6.72 -8.72 -13.97
N ARG A 28 5.67 -7.91 -14.09
CA ARG A 28 4.29 -8.36 -14.36
C ARG A 28 4.18 -9.01 -15.74
N LEU A 29 4.72 -8.37 -16.77
CA LEU A 29 4.73 -8.92 -18.14
C LEU A 29 5.48 -10.26 -18.20
N ALA A 30 6.64 -10.36 -17.54
CA ALA A 30 7.40 -11.61 -17.44
C ALA A 30 6.62 -12.71 -16.69
N ALA A 31 5.88 -12.36 -15.63
CA ALA A 31 5.03 -13.30 -14.91
C ALA A 31 3.89 -13.83 -15.78
N TRP A 32 3.22 -12.97 -16.56
CA TRP A 32 2.16 -13.39 -17.48
C TRP A 32 2.67 -14.33 -18.57
N VAL A 33 3.85 -14.05 -19.13
CA VAL A 33 4.50 -14.95 -20.10
C VAL A 33 4.80 -16.30 -19.45
N LYS A 34 5.38 -16.32 -18.24
CA LYS A 34 5.68 -17.56 -17.50
C LYS A 34 4.42 -18.37 -17.16
N GLN A 35 3.29 -17.70 -16.91
CA GLN A 35 2.00 -18.32 -16.63
C GLN A 35 1.23 -18.76 -17.88
N GLY A 36 1.82 -18.63 -19.07
CA GLY A 36 1.17 -18.98 -20.34
C GLY A 36 -0.01 -18.08 -20.68
N LYS A 37 -0.08 -16.87 -20.11
CA LYS A 37 -1.15 -15.89 -20.35
C LYS A 37 -0.89 -15.01 -21.58
N VAL A 38 0.31 -15.09 -22.14
CA VAL A 38 0.69 -14.39 -23.37
C VAL A 38 0.89 -15.42 -24.49
N SER A 39 0.25 -15.17 -25.62
CA SER A 39 0.41 -15.95 -26.84
C SER A 39 0.82 -15.05 -28.00
N LEU A 40 1.58 -15.62 -28.93
CA LEU A 40 2.10 -14.99 -30.13
C LEU A 40 1.65 -15.84 -31.33
N ASN A 41 0.83 -15.26 -32.21
CA ASN A 41 0.13 -15.96 -33.31
C ASN A 41 -0.54 -17.26 -32.81
N ASP A 42 -1.34 -17.15 -31.74
CA ASP A 42 -2.07 -18.25 -31.10
C ASP A 42 -1.20 -19.37 -30.51
N THR A 43 0.13 -19.19 -30.46
CA THR A 43 1.06 -20.12 -29.81
C THR A 43 1.61 -19.54 -28.52
N ALA A 44 1.72 -20.35 -27.47
CA ALA A 44 2.43 -19.95 -26.25
C ALA A 44 3.89 -19.62 -26.60
N ALA A 45 4.41 -18.54 -26.02
CA ALA A 45 5.77 -18.07 -26.27
C ALA A 45 6.49 -17.84 -24.95
N ASP A 46 7.80 -18.04 -24.93
CA ASP A 46 8.63 -17.71 -23.79
C ASP A 46 9.12 -16.26 -23.87
N ALA A 47 9.56 -15.71 -22.74
CA ALA A 47 9.96 -14.31 -22.64
C ALA A 47 11.17 -13.96 -23.53
N ARG A 48 11.97 -14.97 -23.87
CA ARG A 48 13.22 -14.82 -24.65
C ARG A 48 13.02 -14.96 -26.15
N ARG A 49 11.84 -15.42 -26.62
CA ARG A 49 11.54 -15.52 -28.05
C ARG A 49 11.76 -14.19 -28.74
N LYS A 50 12.52 -14.21 -29.84
CA LYS A 50 12.66 -13.02 -30.70
C LYS A 50 11.37 -12.79 -31.49
N VAL A 51 11.02 -11.53 -31.65
CA VAL A 51 9.90 -11.07 -32.48
C VAL A 51 10.44 -10.32 -33.69
N TRP A 52 9.68 -10.27 -34.78
CA TRP A 52 10.12 -9.75 -36.07
C TRP A 52 9.22 -8.67 -36.66
N GLY A 53 8.08 -8.40 -36.02
CA GLY A 53 7.07 -7.47 -36.52
C GLY A 53 5.97 -8.21 -37.29
N GLY A 54 4.73 -7.76 -37.11
CA GLY A 54 3.52 -8.35 -37.69
C GLY A 54 2.94 -9.52 -36.89
N GLU A 55 3.62 -10.01 -35.84
CA GLU A 55 3.05 -11.06 -35.00
C GLU A 55 1.92 -10.51 -34.11
N ARG A 56 0.87 -11.32 -33.94
CA ARG A 56 -0.31 -10.98 -33.13
C ARG A 56 -0.09 -11.47 -31.71
N VAL A 57 -0.08 -10.54 -30.77
CA VAL A 57 0.00 -10.82 -29.34
C VAL A 57 -1.42 -10.84 -28.76
N ALA A 58 -1.79 -11.97 -28.16
CA ALA A 58 -2.99 -12.07 -27.33
C ALA A 58 -2.58 -12.31 -25.88
N ILE A 59 -3.04 -11.41 -25.01
CA ILE A 59 -2.92 -11.53 -23.56
C ILE A 59 -4.29 -11.92 -23.06
N ALA A 60 -4.39 -13.09 -22.42
CA ALA A 60 -5.61 -13.49 -21.74
C ALA A 60 -5.93 -12.45 -20.66
N ALA A 61 -7.17 -11.97 -20.61
CA ALA A 61 -7.61 -11.04 -19.57
C ALA A 61 -7.31 -11.65 -18.20
N VAL A 62 -6.29 -11.12 -17.52
CA VAL A 62 -6.04 -11.41 -16.11
C VAL A 62 -6.76 -10.32 -15.37
N ALA A 63 -7.88 -10.66 -14.73
CA ALA A 63 -8.52 -9.74 -13.79
C ALA A 63 -7.44 -9.23 -12.83
N LEU A 64 -7.36 -7.92 -12.65
CA LEU A 64 -6.39 -7.35 -11.72
C LEU A 64 -6.68 -7.99 -10.35
N PRO A 65 -5.68 -8.45 -9.57
CA PRO A 65 -5.93 -8.99 -8.23
C PRO A 65 -6.74 -8.01 -7.35
N GLU A 66 -6.62 -6.72 -7.63
CA GLU A 66 -7.41 -5.63 -7.04
C GLU A 66 -8.92 -5.73 -7.37
N GLU A 67 -9.30 -6.19 -8.56
CA GLU A 67 -10.71 -6.37 -8.96
C GLU A 67 -11.40 -7.49 -8.15
N ALA A 68 -10.63 -8.48 -7.68
CA ALA A 68 -11.13 -9.55 -6.81
C ALA A 68 -11.06 -9.18 -5.31
N ALA A 69 -10.47 -8.04 -4.95
CA ALA A 69 -10.15 -7.73 -3.57
C ALA A 69 -11.38 -7.54 -2.66
N GLN A 70 -12.52 -7.22 -3.26
CA GLN A 70 -13.78 -6.98 -2.56
C GLN A 70 -14.84 -8.05 -2.86
N GLN A 71 -14.43 -9.26 -3.25
CA GLN A 71 -15.37 -10.37 -3.40
C GLN A 71 -15.69 -10.98 -2.02
N PRO A 72 -16.97 -11.33 -1.74
CA PRO A 72 -17.34 -12.07 -0.53
C PRO A 72 -16.72 -13.47 -0.50
N GLU A 73 -16.19 -13.88 0.65
CA GLU A 73 -15.66 -15.24 0.87
C GLU A 73 -16.23 -15.84 2.15
N ASP A 74 -16.66 -17.10 2.10
CA ASP A 74 -17.17 -17.85 3.26
C ASP A 74 -16.02 -18.24 4.20
N ILE A 75 -15.59 -17.27 5.00
CA ILE A 75 -14.54 -17.41 6.02
C ILE A 75 -15.22 -17.25 7.38
N PRO A 76 -15.14 -18.25 8.28
CA PRO A 76 -15.80 -18.19 9.58
C PRO A 76 -15.38 -16.98 10.42
N LEU A 77 -16.37 -16.26 10.95
CA LEU A 77 -16.19 -15.13 11.87
C LEU A 77 -16.63 -15.49 13.28
N THR A 78 -15.75 -15.23 14.25
CA THR A 78 -16.12 -15.28 15.67
C THR A 78 -16.79 -13.97 16.06
N VAL A 79 -18.12 -13.91 15.93
CA VAL A 79 -18.91 -12.72 16.30
C VAL A 79 -19.10 -12.67 17.82
N VAL A 80 -18.65 -11.58 18.44
CA VAL A 80 -18.76 -11.32 19.88
C VAL A 80 -20.00 -10.47 20.19
N TYR A 81 -20.36 -9.57 19.28
CA TYR A 81 -21.55 -8.72 19.39
C TYR A 81 -22.00 -8.28 18.00
N GLU A 82 -23.30 -8.20 17.76
CA GLU A 82 -23.85 -7.69 16.50
C GLU A 82 -25.20 -7.03 16.75
N ASP A 83 -25.39 -5.82 16.19
CA ASP A 83 -26.69 -5.15 16.11
C ASP A 83 -26.92 -4.54 14.72
N GLY A 84 -27.87 -3.60 14.61
CA GLY A 84 -28.17 -2.92 13.34
C GLY A 84 -27.06 -1.97 12.84
N HIS A 85 -26.16 -1.53 13.71
CA HIS A 85 -25.18 -0.47 13.45
C HIS A 85 -23.73 -0.94 13.54
N VAL A 86 -23.41 -1.89 14.41
CA VAL A 86 -22.04 -2.37 14.62
C VAL A 86 -21.98 -3.89 14.73
N LEU A 87 -20.81 -4.42 14.38
CA LEU A 87 -20.40 -5.80 14.52
C LEU A 87 -19.05 -5.82 15.24
N VAL A 88 -18.91 -6.65 16.27
CA VAL A 88 -17.64 -6.89 16.96
C VAL A 88 -17.23 -8.33 16.68
N VAL A 89 -16.08 -8.49 16.04
CA VAL A 89 -15.50 -9.81 15.74
C VAL A 89 -14.23 -10.03 16.56
N ASN A 90 -13.99 -11.25 16.99
CA ASN A 90 -12.70 -11.66 17.53
C ASN A 90 -11.87 -12.24 16.37
N LYS A 91 -11.00 -11.42 15.78
CA LYS A 91 -10.14 -11.83 14.66
C LYS A 91 -9.10 -12.83 15.17
N PRO A 92 -8.95 -14.02 14.55
CA PRO A 92 -7.85 -14.93 14.88
C PRO A 92 -6.51 -14.39 14.36
N ALA A 93 -5.40 -14.89 14.92
CA ALA A 93 -4.08 -14.74 14.32
C ALA A 93 -4.01 -15.48 12.97
N GLY A 94 -3.22 -14.99 12.02
CA GLY A 94 -3.09 -15.49 10.66
C GLY A 94 -4.06 -14.85 9.65
N LEU A 95 -5.13 -14.18 10.09
CA LEU A 95 -6.10 -13.51 9.22
C LEU A 95 -5.72 -12.04 8.97
N VAL A 96 -5.55 -11.67 7.70
CA VAL A 96 -5.26 -10.28 7.29
C VAL A 96 -6.54 -9.44 7.38
N ALA A 97 -6.45 -8.21 7.92
CA ALA A 97 -7.63 -7.38 8.13
C ALA A 97 -8.23 -6.80 6.84
N HIS A 98 -7.39 -6.31 5.91
CA HIS A 98 -7.84 -5.63 4.70
C HIS A 98 -6.97 -6.05 3.51
N PRO A 99 -7.54 -6.18 2.30
CA PRO A 99 -6.79 -6.48 1.09
C PRO A 99 -5.63 -5.49 0.87
N GLY A 100 -4.52 -6.02 0.36
CA GLY A 100 -3.35 -5.23 -0.01
C GLY A 100 -2.27 -6.10 -0.66
N SER A 101 -1.14 -5.48 -1.01
CA SER A 101 -0.03 -6.15 -1.69
C SER A 101 0.33 -7.49 -1.02
N GLY A 102 0.22 -8.57 -1.79
CA GLY A 102 0.49 -9.95 -1.34
C GLY A 102 -0.67 -10.69 -0.68
N ASN A 103 -1.75 -10.03 -0.29
CA ASN A 103 -2.97 -10.65 0.28
C ASN A 103 -4.21 -9.90 -0.23
N TRP A 104 -4.60 -10.20 -1.47
CA TRP A 104 -5.75 -9.56 -2.12
C TRP A 104 -7.09 -10.23 -1.78
N GLN A 105 -7.06 -11.49 -1.38
CA GLN A 105 -8.22 -12.33 -1.00
C GLN A 105 -7.96 -12.98 0.36
N GLY A 106 -8.94 -13.68 0.91
CA GLY A 106 -8.79 -14.41 2.17
C GLY A 106 -8.65 -13.50 3.38
N THR A 107 -9.19 -12.28 3.31
CA THR A 107 -9.07 -11.27 4.38
C THR A 107 -10.34 -11.17 5.21
N LEU A 108 -10.25 -10.52 6.37
CA LEU A 108 -11.41 -10.18 7.18
C LEU A 108 -12.44 -9.38 6.38
N LEU A 109 -12.02 -8.48 5.49
CA LEU A 109 -12.95 -7.76 4.62
C LEU A 109 -13.79 -8.73 3.76
N ASN A 110 -13.18 -9.75 3.18
CA ASN A 110 -13.89 -10.75 2.35
C ASN A 110 -14.91 -11.54 3.20
N ALA A 111 -14.51 -11.92 4.42
CA ALA A 111 -15.37 -12.58 5.40
C ALA A 111 -16.56 -11.69 5.81
N LEU A 112 -16.32 -10.40 6.03
CA LEU A 112 -17.35 -9.43 6.40
C LEU A 112 -18.36 -9.21 5.28
N LEU A 113 -17.89 -9.13 4.03
CA LEU A 113 -18.78 -9.02 2.86
C LEU A 113 -19.65 -10.26 2.65
N HIS A 114 -19.18 -11.44 3.09
CA HIS A 114 -19.99 -12.66 3.07
C HIS A 114 -21.02 -12.67 4.20
N HIS A 115 -20.60 -12.35 5.43
CA HIS A 115 -21.47 -12.34 6.62
C HIS A 115 -22.55 -11.25 6.56
N ALA A 116 -22.20 -10.07 6.07
CA ALA A 116 -23.06 -8.89 5.99
C ALA A 116 -22.92 -8.19 4.63
N PRO A 117 -23.62 -8.66 3.57
CA PRO A 117 -23.48 -8.14 2.20
C PRO A 117 -23.70 -6.63 2.06
N GLN A 118 -24.50 -6.01 2.94
CA GLN A 118 -24.71 -4.56 2.97
C GLN A 118 -23.42 -3.76 3.23
N LEU A 119 -22.39 -4.38 3.81
CA LEU A 119 -21.09 -3.76 4.03
C LEU A 119 -20.38 -3.38 2.72
N ALA A 120 -20.78 -3.94 1.57
CA ALA A 120 -20.27 -3.51 0.26
C ALA A 120 -20.51 -2.00 0.01
N GLY A 121 -21.57 -1.42 0.59
CA GLY A 121 -21.87 0.01 0.52
C GLY A 121 -21.16 0.87 1.58
N VAL A 122 -20.40 0.26 2.49
CA VAL A 122 -19.71 0.96 3.59
C VAL A 122 -18.20 1.00 3.31
N PRO A 123 -17.53 2.17 3.43
CA PRO A 123 -16.09 2.27 3.20
C PRO A 123 -15.30 1.20 3.97
N ARG A 124 -14.42 0.49 3.26
CA ARG A 124 -13.58 -0.61 3.80
C ARG A 124 -14.40 -1.74 4.44
N ALA A 125 -15.62 -2.00 3.96
CA ALA A 125 -16.57 -2.94 4.56
C ALA A 125 -16.79 -2.70 6.06
N GLY A 126 -16.79 -1.43 6.48
CA GLY A 126 -17.01 -1.06 7.88
C GLY A 126 -15.79 -1.17 8.79
N ILE A 127 -14.62 -1.61 8.28
CA ILE A 127 -13.40 -1.73 9.09
C ILE A 127 -12.87 -0.32 9.43
N VAL A 128 -13.04 0.08 10.69
CA VAL A 128 -12.61 1.38 11.21
C VAL A 128 -11.22 1.35 11.88
N HIS A 129 -10.71 0.16 12.21
CA HIS A 129 -9.34 -0.06 12.70
C HIS A 129 -8.84 -1.46 12.35
N ARG A 130 -7.53 -1.70 12.42
CA ARG A 130 -6.91 -2.98 12.03
C ARG A 130 -6.08 -3.58 13.15
N LEU A 131 -5.99 -4.91 13.13
CA LEU A 131 -4.96 -5.69 13.81
C LEU A 131 -4.04 -6.30 12.76
N ASP A 132 -2.77 -6.50 13.09
CA ASP A 132 -1.83 -7.17 12.20
C ASP A 132 -2.22 -8.64 11.97
N LYS A 133 -1.69 -9.24 10.89
CA LYS A 133 -2.05 -10.60 10.45
C LYS A 133 -2.00 -11.58 11.61
N ASP A 134 -0.87 -11.64 12.31
CA ASP A 134 -0.61 -12.59 13.39
C ASP A 134 -1.04 -12.09 14.77
N THR A 135 -1.84 -11.01 14.83
CA THR A 135 -2.44 -10.51 16.06
C THR A 135 -3.89 -10.96 16.18
N SER A 136 -4.24 -11.65 17.26
CA SER A 136 -5.63 -11.96 17.61
C SER A 136 -6.25 -10.85 18.44
N GLY A 137 -7.56 -10.64 18.32
CA GLY A 137 -8.28 -9.73 19.22
C GLY A 137 -9.57 -9.15 18.63
N LEU A 138 -10.21 -8.31 19.43
CA LEU A 138 -11.47 -7.67 19.07
C LEU A 138 -11.28 -6.58 18.02
N LEU A 139 -12.11 -6.62 16.99
CA LEU A 139 -12.26 -5.57 15.98
C LEU A 139 -13.71 -5.12 15.94
N VAL A 140 -13.92 -3.81 15.94
CA VAL A 140 -15.23 -3.20 15.72
C VAL A 140 -15.38 -2.87 14.24
N VAL A 141 -16.51 -3.26 13.66
CA VAL A 141 -16.91 -3.05 12.28
C VAL A 141 -18.21 -2.26 12.27
N ALA A 142 -18.24 -1.17 11.51
CA ALA A 142 -19.44 -0.37 11.32
C ALA A 142 -20.32 -0.97 10.20
N LYS A 143 -21.58 -1.29 10.53
CA LYS A 143 -22.55 -1.86 9.60
C LYS A 143 -23.30 -0.84 8.75
N THR A 144 -23.23 0.44 9.12
CA THR A 144 -23.84 1.54 8.36
C THR A 144 -22.83 2.66 8.12
N LEU A 145 -23.11 3.50 7.13
CA LEU A 145 -22.27 4.66 6.82
C LEU A 145 -22.23 5.64 8.00
N GLU A 146 -23.37 5.85 8.67
CA GLU A 146 -23.48 6.69 9.85
C GLU A 146 -22.56 6.16 10.96
N ALA A 147 -22.64 4.86 11.28
CA ALA A 147 -21.79 4.24 12.29
C ALA A 147 -20.30 4.30 11.93
N GLN A 148 -19.96 4.22 10.64
CA GLN A 148 -18.59 4.31 10.13
C GLN A 148 -18.04 5.73 10.28
N THR A 149 -18.87 6.75 10.03
CA THR A 149 -18.51 8.15 10.23
C THR A 149 -18.52 8.56 11.71
N ASP A 150 -19.33 7.89 12.52
CA ASP A 150 -19.52 8.19 13.95
C ASP A 150 -18.34 7.71 14.82
N LEU A 151 -17.39 6.93 14.28
CA LEU A 151 -16.23 6.42 15.01
C LEU A 151 -14.95 6.47 14.17
N VAL A 152 -14.11 7.46 14.45
CA VAL A 152 -12.79 7.64 13.83
C VAL A 152 -11.70 7.32 14.83
N MET A 153 -10.79 6.42 14.49
CA MET A 153 -9.60 6.14 15.28
C MET A 153 -8.36 6.69 14.59
N GLY A 154 -7.41 7.18 15.38
CA GLY A 154 -6.14 7.64 14.86
C GLY A 154 -5.00 7.53 15.87
N THR A 155 -3.81 7.92 15.44
CA THR A 155 -2.59 7.88 16.23
C THR A 155 -1.95 9.26 16.27
N PHE A 156 -1.34 9.59 17.41
CA PHE A 156 -0.54 10.80 17.56
C PHE A 156 0.94 10.60 17.20
N SER A 157 1.38 9.38 16.92
CA SER A 157 2.79 9.03 16.73
C SER A 157 3.35 9.27 15.33
N LYS A 158 2.60 9.95 14.46
CA LYS A 158 2.98 10.23 13.08
C LYS A 158 2.96 11.73 12.85
N SER A 159 1.98 12.22 12.09
CA SER A 159 1.85 13.64 11.74
C SER A 159 1.74 14.58 12.93
N PHE A 160 1.30 14.09 14.10
CA PHE A 160 1.16 14.89 15.33
C PHE A 160 2.42 14.89 16.22
N ALA A 161 3.50 14.23 15.80
CA ALA A 161 4.81 14.22 16.47
C ALA A 161 4.75 13.97 18.00
N SER A 162 3.81 13.14 18.45
CA SER A 162 3.56 12.86 19.87
C SER A 162 3.38 11.36 20.10
N LEU A 163 2.76 10.94 21.20
CA LEU A 163 2.51 9.53 21.53
C LEU A 163 1.04 9.32 21.86
N GLY A 164 0.59 8.07 21.70
CA GLY A 164 -0.80 7.67 21.95
C GLY A 164 -1.67 7.63 20.70
N GLY A 165 -2.98 7.54 20.94
CA GLY A 165 -4.01 7.50 19.91
C GLY A 165 -5.33 8.02 20.44
N PHE A 166 -6.29 8.15 19.53
CA PHE A 166 -7.61 8.68 19.86
C PHE A 166 -8.70 7.86 19.19
N VAL A 167 -9.88 7.92 19.79
CA VAL A 167 -11.15 7.56 19.16
C VAL A 167 -12.04 8.79 19.27
N ALA A 168 -12.55 9.27 18.14
CA ALA A 168 -13.46 10.39 18.03
C ALA A 168 -14.83 9.88 17.55
N GLY A 169 -15.91 10.42 18.09
CA GLY A 169 -17.25 9.98 17.77
C GLY A 169 -18.34 10.67 18.56
N LYS A 170 -19.59 10.22 18.38
CA LYS A 170 -20.74 10.73 19.14
C LYS A 170 -20.52 10.62 20.65
N LYS A 171 -20.94 11.64 21.40
CA LYS A 171 -20.72 11.77 22.85
C LYS A 171 -21.11 10.51 23.62
N ASP A 172 -22.28 9.95 23.36
CA ASP A 172 -22.80 8.78 24.09
C ASP A 172 -21.96 7.52 23.80
N ILE A 173 -21.46 7.38 22.58
CA ILE A 173 -20.57 6.28 22.18
C ILE A 173 -19.21 6.41 22.86
N ILE A 174 -18.59 7.59 22.81
CA ILE A 174 -17.31 7.83 23.50
C ILE A 174 -17.48 7.67 25.02
N HIS A 175 -18.60 8.12 25.57
CA HIS A 175 -18.94 7.93 26.97
C HIS A 175 -19.03 6.43 27.32
N TYR A 176 -19.73 5.63 26.52
CA TYR A 176 -19.79 4.18 26.70
C TYR A 176 -18.39 3.54 26.64
N ILE A 177 -17.58 3.86 25.61
CA ILE A 177 -16.23 3.32 25.44
C ILE A 177 -15.34 3.65 26.65
N ARG A 178 -15.38 4.89 27.16
CA ARG A 178 -14.59 5.30 28.33
C ARG A 178 -14.89 4.48 29.59
N HIS A 179 -16.13 4.02 29.75
CA HIS A 179 -16.57 3.26 30.94
C HIS A 179 -16.55 1.74 30.75
N ARG A 180 -16.36 1.24 29.53
CA ARG A 180 -16.32 -0.20 29.22
C ARG A 180 -14.95 -0.68 28.75
N SER A 181 -14.09 0.21 28.28
CA SER A 181 -12.75 -0.12 27.81
C SER A 181 -11.78 -0.28 28.98
N ARG A 182 -11.31 -1.51 29.21
CA ARG A 182 -10.25 -1.79 30.20
C ARG A 182 -8.96 -1.06 29.86
N SER A 183 -8.59 -0.96 28.59
CA SER A 183 -7.37 -0.28 28.14
C SER A 183 -7.43 1.24 28.33
N PHE A 184 -8.62 1.82 28.45
CA PHE A 184 -8.80 3.21 28.84
C PHE A 184 -8.82 3.38 30.37
N MET A 185 -9.60 2.55 31.07
CA MET A 185 -9.80 2.69 32.53
C MET A 185 -8.55 2.35 33.37
N PHE A 186 -7.74 1.38 32.93
CA PHE A 186 -6.59 0.86 33.67
C PHE A 186 -5.26 1.28 33.04
N SER A 187 -5.24 2.41 32.32
CA SER A 187 -4.03 3.03 31.78
C SER A 187 -3.85 4.43 32.35
N ALA A 188 -2.60 4.84 32.59
CA ALA A 188 -2.30 6.22 32.90
C ALA A 188 -2.72 7.13 31.74
N ALA A 189 -3.14 8.35 32.09
CA ALA A 189 -3.48 9.37 31.11
C ALA A 189 -2.26 9.80 30.29
N LEU A 190 -2.51 10.37 29.11
CA LEU A 190 -1.46 10.94 28.28
C LEU A 190 -0.73 12.07 29.03
N PRO A 191 0.62 12.14 29.02
CA PRO A 191 1.33 13.23 29.67
C PRO A 191 0.88 14.60 29.14
N PRO A 192 0.76 15.63 30.00
CA PRO A 192 0.30 16.96 29.58
C PRO A 192 1.09 17.56 28.42
N ALA A 193 2.42 17.36 28.40
CA ALA A 193 3.28 17.82 27.32
C ALA A 193 2.90 17.17 25.97
N ASN A 194 2.66 15.86 25.94
CA ASN A 194 2.24 15.14 24.74
C ASN A 194 0.88 15.62 24.22
N ALA A 195 -0.07 15.89 25.12
CA ALA A 195 -1.38 16.43 24.76
C ALA A 195 -1.25 17.86 24.18
N ALA A 196 -0.43 18.71 24.79
CA ALA A 196 -0.17 20.06 24.33
C ALA A 196 0.46 20.07 22.92
N THR A 197 1.43 19.19 22.64
CA THR A 197 2.00 19.02 21.30
C THR A 197 0.93 18.67 20.27
N VAL A 198 0.05 17.71 20.57
CA VAL A 198 -1.04 17.33 19.66
C VAL A 198 -1.99 18.48 19.40
N LEU A 199 -2.38 19.22 20.45
CA LEU A 199 -3.26 20.38 20.33
C LEU A 199 -2.64 21.46 19.42
N GLU A 200 -1.34 21.71 19.55
CA GLU A 200 -0.65 22.68 18.72
C GLU A 200 -0.53 22.21 17.26
N CYS A 201 -0.21 20.93 17.01
CA CYS A 201 -0.23 20.36 15.67
C CYS A 201 -1.61 20.49 15.00
N LEU A 202 -2.70 20.30 15.75
CA LEU A 202 -4.06 20.48 15.23
C LEU A 202 -4.31 21.93 14.79
N LYS A 203 -3.88 22.92 15.59
CA LYS A 203 -4.00 24.33 15.20
C LYS A 203 -3.24 24.63 13.92
N ILE A 204 -1.97 24.19 13.85
CA ILE A 204 -1.12 24.40 12.66
C ILE A 204 -1.80 23.82 11.40
N VAL A 205 -2.36 22.61 11.49
CA VAL A 205 -3.06 21.98 10.35
C VAL A 205 -4.35 22.71 9.99
N GLN A 206 -5.06 23.27 10.96
CA GLN A 206 -6.28 24.06 10.71
C GLN A 206 -5.98 25.43 10.10
N GLU A 207 -4.85 26.05 10.47
CA GLU A 207 -4.46 27.39 10.03
C GLU A 207 -3.77 27.39 8.64
N ASP A 208 -3.15 26.27 8.24
CA ASP A 208 -2.47 26.12 6.95
C ASP A 208 -3.21 25.13 6.02
N PRO A 209 -4.28 25.58 5.33
CA PRO A 209 -5.02 24.72 4.40
C PRO A 209 -4.16 24.23 3.22
N GLY A 210 -3.08 24.94 2.88
CA GLY A 210 -2.17 24.58 1.80
C GLY A 210 -1.20 23.44 2.14
N MET A 211 -1.10 23.03 3.41
CA MET A 211 -0.16 22.00 3.85
C MET A 211 -0.38 20.67 3.12
N ILE A 212 -1.65 20.27 2.98
CA ILE A 212 -2.04 19.02 2.33
C ILE A 212 -1.70 19.06 0.83
N ASP A 213 -1.92 20.20 0.17
CA ASP A 213 -1.59 20.37 -1.24
C ASP A 213 -0.09 20.29 -1.49
N ARG A 214 0.73 20.90 -0.63
CA ARG A 214 2.20 20.81 -0.71
C ARG A 214 2.69 19.38 -0.51
N LEU A 215 2.12 18.65 0.46
CA LEU A 215 2.41 17.23 0.66
C LEU A 215 2.12 16.42 -0.61
N TRP A 216 0.94 16.59 -1.21
CA TRP A 216 0.56 15.85 -2.41
C TRP A 216 1.37 16.24 -3.63
N ARG A 217 1.72 17.52 -3.78
CA ARG A 217 2.65 17.99 -4.81
C ARG A 217 3.99 17.25 -4.70
N ASN A 218 4.57 17.21 -3.50
CA ASN A 218 5.84 16.53 -3.23
C ASN A 218 5.74 15.02 -3.51
N ALA A 219 4.70 14.36 -3.01
CA ALA A 219 4.47 12.93 -3.23
C ALA A 219 4.32 12.60 -4.72
N ARG A 220 3.55 13.39 -5.48
CA ARG A 220 3.37 13.20 -6.93
C ARG A 220 4.67 13.40 -7.69
N LYS A 221 5.45 14.44 -7.36
CA LYS A 221 6.78 14.70 -7.95
C LYS A 221 7.69 13.48 -7.74
N MET A 222 7.78 12.98 -6.52
CA MET A 222 8.68 11.86 -6.21
C MET A 222 8.23 10.54 -6.82
N LYS A 223 6.93 10.24 -6.82
CA LYS A 223 6.39 9.06 -7.49
C LYS A 223 6.74 9.08 -8.98
N LYS A 224 6.44 10.21 -9.64
CA LYS A 224 6.73 10.41 -11.05
C LYS A 224 8.24 10.29 -11.32
N GLY A 225 9.07 10.96 -10.53
CA GLY A 225 10.52 10.93 -10.68
C GLY A 225 11.11 9.52 -10.54
N PHE A 226 10.68 8.74 -9.56
CA PHE A 226 11.13 7.34 -9.44
C PHE A 226 10.69 6.48 -10.63
N GLU A 227 9.46 6.65 -11.11
CA GLU A 227 8.94 5.93 -12.27
C GLU A 227 9.72 6.29 -13.55
N GLU A 228 10.02 7.58 -13.76
CA GLU A 228 10.82 8.07 -14.89
C GLU A 228 12.28 7.57 -14.84
N ILE A 229 12.86 7.45 -13.64
CA ILE A 229 14.19 6.85 -13.45
C ILE A 229 14.17 5.34 -13.76
N GLY A 230 13.01 4.68 -13.65
CA GLY A 230 12.82 3.27 -13.96
C GLY A 230 12.67 2.36 -12.72
N PHE A 231 12.43 2.93 -11.54
CA PHE A 231 12.08 2.15 -10.36
C PHE A 231 10.60 1.73 -10.38
N ASP A 232 10.31 0.54 -9.83
CA ASP A 232 8.94 0.07 -9.62
C ASP A 232 8.42 0.58 -8.26
N THR A 233 7.45 1.50 -8.31
CA THR A 233 6.81 2.12 -7.14
C THR A 233 5.64 1.30 -6.58
N MET A 234 5.41 0.11 -7.14
CA MET A 234 4.31 -0.80 -6.81
C MET A 234 2.92 -0.16 -6.92
N GLY A 235 2.76 0.82 -7.80
CA GLY A 235 1.47 1.51 -8.01
C GLY A 235 1.01 2.34 -6.80
N SER A 236 1.92 2.77 -5.92
CA SER A 236 1.56 3.53 -4.71
C SER A 236 0.72 4.77 -5.02
N GLN A 237 -0.34 4.97 -4.23
CA GLN A 237 -1.22 6.14 -4.28
C GLN A 237 -1.13 6.99 -3.00
N THR A 238 -0.07 6.82 -2.21
CA THR A 238 0.09 7.50 -0.91
C THR A 238 1.40 8.29 -0.85
N PRO A 239 1.55 9.24 0.09
CA PRO A 239 2.83 9.93 0.34
C PRO A 239 3.96 9.02 0.87
N VAL A 240 3.66 7.75 1.13
CA VAL A 240 4.64 6.70 1.40
C VAL A 240 4.87 5.94 0.10
N ILE A 241 6.05 6.08 -0.49
CA ILE A 241 6.37 5.52 -1.80
C ILE A 241 7.37 4.38 -1.61
N PRO A 242 6.96 3.12 -1.80
CA PRO A 242 7.89 1.99 -1.81
C PRO A 242 8.70 2.00 -3.12
N VAL A 243 9.97 1.65 -3.04
CA VAL A 243 10.85 1.42 -4.19
C VAL A 243 11.26 -0.05 -4.15
N LEU A 244 10.72 -0.87 -5.06
CA LEU A 244 10.96 -2.31 -5.08
C LEU A 244 12.41 -2.62 -5.50
N ILE A 245 13.12 -3.38 -4.66
CA ILE A 245 14.49 -3.84 -4.91
C ILE A 245 14.52 -5.34 -5.22
N GLY A 246 13.61 -6.10 -4.60
CA GLY A 246 13.44 -7.54 -4.76
C GLY A 246 14.36 -8.39 -3.88
N ASP A 247 15.63 -8.00 -3.75
CA ASP A 247 16.63 -8.73 -2.96
C ASP A 247 16.94 -8.07 -1.61
N ASP A 248 16.96 -8.85 -0.53
CA ASP A 248 17.12 -8.36 0.84
C ASP A 248 18.51 -7.73 1.07
N LEU A 249 19.58 -8.41 0.65
CA LEU A 249 20.95 -7.91 0.85
C LEU A 249 21.19 -6.63 0.03
N LYS A 250 20.67 -6.61 -1.20
CA LYS A 250 20.73 -5.42 -2.05
C LYS A 250 19.96 -4.25 -1.42
N ALA A 251 18.77 -4.48 -0.86
CA ALA A 251 17.99 -3.44 -0.19
C ALA A 251 18.77 -2.84 1.01
N PHE A 252 19.42 -3.68 1.83
CA PHE A 252 20.27 -3.19 2.92
C PHE A 252 21.46 -2.38 2.42
N MET A 253 22.19 -2.89 1.42
CA MET A 253 23.40 -2.24 0.92
C MET A 253 23.08 -0.93 0.19
N MET A 254 22.01 -0.88 -0.59
CA MET A 254 21.52 0.36 -1.20
C MET A 254 21.11 1.38 -0.15
N THR A 255 20.40 0.96 0.91
CA THR A 255 20.00 1.89 1.98
C THR A 255 21.22 2.44 2.72
N LYS A 256 22.22 1.60 3.02
CA LYS A 256 23.51 2.05 3.57
C LYS A 256 24.20 3.05 2.65
N ARG A 257 24.22 2.78 1.34
CA ARG A 257 24.84 3.66 0.36
C ARG A 257 24.11 5.00 0.24
N LEU A 258 22.78 5.00 0.25
CA LEU A 258 21.97 6.22 0.28
C LEU A 258 22.25 7.03 1.55
N TYR A 259 22.40 6.38 2.70
CA TYR A 259 22.77 7.05 3.95
C TYR A 259 24.16 7.70 3.88
N GLU A 260 25.14 7.05 3.24
CA GLU A 260 26.47 7.65 2.98
C GLU A 260 26.41 8.86 2.04
N LEU A 261 25.38 8.93 1.18
CA LEU A 261 25.05 10.10 0.36
C LEU A 261 24.13 11.09 1.10
N GLY A 262 23.93 10.95 2.42
CA GLY A 262 23.10 11.86 3.21
C GLY A 262 21.59 11.64 3.08
N VAL A 263 21.13 10.58 2.40
CA VAL A 263 19.70 10.25 2.26
C VAL A 263 19.32 9.14 3.23
N PHE A 264 18.61 9.49 4.29
CA PHE A 264 18.05 8.52 5.22
C PHE A 264 16.74 7.92 4.70
N CYS A 265 16.69 6.59 4.60
CA CYS A 265 15.49 5.83 4.28
C CYS A 265 15.55 4.48 4.99
N THR A 266 14.43 3.74 5.01
CA THR A 266 14.36 2.45 5.72
C THR A 266 14.16 1.30 4.74
N PRO A 267 15.00 0.25 4.78
CA PRO A 267 14.71 -0.97 4.04
C PRO A 267 13.56 -1.72 4.74
N VAL A 268 12.73 -2.39 3.95
CA VAL A 268 11.71 -3.31 4.41
C VAL A 268 11.95 -4.65 3.73
N VAL A 269 12.31 -5.64 4.53
CA VAL A 269 12.74 -6.96 4.06
C VAL A 269 11.92 -8.07 4.73
N SER A 270 12.12 -9.32 4.33
CA SER A 270 11.49 -10.48 4.98
C SER A 270 11.82 -10.52 6.49
N PRO A 271 10.87 -10.82 7.39
CA PRO A 271 9.50 -11.31 7.14
C PRO A 271 8.44 -10.20 6.98
N ALA A 272 8.81 -8.91 7.02
CA ALA A 272 7.85 -7.80 6.91
C ALA A 272 7.22 -7.70 5.51
N VAL A 273 7.93 -8.18 4.49
CA VAL A 273 7.44 -8.38 3.12
C VAL A 273 7.73 -9.82 2.66
N PRO A 274 6.97 -10.37 1.68
CA PRO A 274 7.29 -11.67 1.11
C PRO A 274 8.72 -11.75 0.56
N LYS A 275 9.31 -12.94 0.55
CA LYS A 275 10.62 -13.16 -0.08
C LYS A 275 10.57 -12.74 -1.56
N GLY A 276 11.60 -12.05 -2.02
CA GLY A 276 11.65 -11.51 -3.39
C GLY A 276 10.94 -10.16 -3.56
N TYR A 277 10.40 -9.57 -2.49
CA TYR A 277 9.70 -8.28 -2.49
C TYR A 277 10.38 -7.24 -1.58
N ALA A 278 11.67 -7.40 -1.29
CA ALA A 278 12.43 -6.43 -0.52
C ALA A 278 12.32 -5.04 -1.16
N LEU A 279 12.14 -4.00 -0.36
CA LEU A 279 11.93 -2.64 -0.85
C LEU A 279 12.59 -1.60 0.04
N ILE A 280 12.79 -0.40 -0.49
CA ILE A 280 13.15 0.79 0.29
C ILE A 280 11.89 1.62 0.44
N ARG A 281 11.44 1.86 1.67
CA ARG A 281 10.26 2.68 1.94
C ARG A 281 10.67 4.14 2.12
N THR A 282 10.19 5.00 1.23
CA THR A 282 10.34 6.46 1.33
C THR A 282 9.05 7.09 1.84
N SER A 283 9.14 8.25 2.51
CA SER A 283 7.98 8.95 3.08
C SER A 283 8.21 10.45 2.98
N TYR A 284 7.31 11.14 2.30
CA TYR A 284 7.47 12.56 2.01
C TYR A 284 6.66 13.44 2.95
N MET A 285 7.19 14.64 3.18
CA MET A 285 6.59 15.66 4.05
C MET A 285 6.29 16.92 3.23
N ALA A 286 5.30 17.70 3.70
CA ALA A 286 4.95 18.99 3.11
C ALA A 286 6.09 20.03 3.16
N THR A 287 7.09 19.80 4.03
CA THR A 287 8.23 20.70 4.26
C THR A 287 9.45 20.40 3.39
N HIS A 288 9.45 19.30 2.62
CA HIS A 288 10.55 19.08 1.67
C HIS A 288 10.52 20.16 0.59
N GLU A 289 11.68 20.73 0.30
CA GLU A 289 11.88 21.68 -0.78
C GLU A 289 12.22 20.94 -2.09
N ASP A 290 12.02 21.59 -3.23
CA ASP A 290 12.26 20.95 -4.52
C ASP A 290 13.72 20.48 -4.68
N GLN A 291 14.68 21.22 -4.12
CA GLN A 291 16.09 20.83 -4.09
C GLN A 291 16.35 19.54 -3.31
N ASP A 292 15.64 19.31 -2.19
CA ASP A 292 15.78 18.08 -1.42
C ASP A 292 15.25 16.89 -2.21
N LEU A 293 14.10 17.09 -2.86
CA LEU A 293 13.44 16.07 -3.68
C LEU A 293 14.31 15.68 -4.88
N ASP A 294 14.87 16.67 -5.59
CA ASP A 294 15.73 16.44 -6.73
C ASP A 294 17.03 15.73 -6.32
N TYR A 295 17.63 16.15 -5.19
CA TYR A 295 18.81 15.48 -4.62
C TYR A 295 18.54 14.00 -4.30
N VAL A 296 17.38 13.70 -3.70
CA VAL A 296 16.97 12.32 -3.41
C VAL A 296 16.83 11.51 -4.70
N LEU A 297 16.19 12.06 -5.73
CA LEU A 297 16.04 11.39 -7.04
C LEU A 297 17.41 11.07 -7.66
N ASP A 298 18.33 12.02 -7.64
CA ASP A 298 19.70 11.85 -8.17
C ASP A 298 20.48 10.78 -7.40
N ALA A 299 20.41 10.81 -6.07
CA ALA A 299 21.06 9.82 -5.21
C ALA A 299 20.51 8.41 -5.48
N PHE A 300 19.19 8.27 -5.60
CA PHE A 300 18.56 6.99 -5.95
C PHE A 300 18.91 6.53 -7.36
N ALA A 301 18.94 7.40 -8.35
CA ALA A 301 19.34 7.05 -9.72
C ALA A 301 20.79 6.52 -9.76
N LYS A 302 21.70 7.19 -9.04
CA LYS A 302 23.10 6.77 -8.92
C LYS A 302 23.21 5.39 -8.25
N VAL A 303 22.63 5.23 -7.06
CA VAL A 303 22.70 3.98 -6.29
C VAL A 303 21.97 2.84 -7.01
N GLY A 304 20.84 3.12 -7.65
CA GLY A 304 20.11 2.14 -8.46
C GLY A 304 20.94 1.56 -9.60
N LYS A 305 21.77 2.37 -10.24
CA LYS A 305 22.73 1.93 -11.26
C LYS A 305 23.90 1.16 -10.65
N GLU A 306 24.49 1.66 -9.56
CA GLU A 306 25.61 1.00 -8.85
C GLU A 306 25.25 -0.45 -8.45
N PHE A 307 24.02 -0.70 -8.01
CA PHE A 307 23.55 -2.00 -7.54
C PHE A 307 22.78 -2.82 -8.60
N GLY A 308 22.76 -2.36 -9.85
CA GLY A 308 22.12 -3.06 -10.98
C GLY A 308 20.62 -3.30 -10.78
N VAL A 309 19.93 -2.39 -10.11
CA VAL A 309 18.46 -2.35 -10.05
C VAL A 309 17.90 -1.68 -11.29
N LEU A 310 18.57 -0.61 -11.73
CA LEU A 310 18.28 0.10 -12.97
C LEU A 310 19.18 -0.46 -14.09
N GLN A 311 18.65 -0.52 -15.31
CA GLN A 311 19.46 -0.84 -16.49
C GLN A 311 20.33 0.37 -16.87
N GLN A 312 21.53 0.10 -17.41
CA GLN A 312 22.41 1.15 -17.94
C GLN A 312 21.77 1.86 -19.13
#